data_AF-A0A968NS83-F1
#
_entry.id   AF-A0A968NS83-F1
#
_cell.length_a   1.000
_cell.length_b   1.000
_cell.length_c   1.000
_cell.angle_alpha   90.00
_cell.angle_beta   90.00
_cell.angle_gamma   90.00
#
_symmetry.space_group_name_H-M   'P 1'
#
loop_
_entity.id
_entity.type
_entity.pdbx_description
1 polymer ?
#
loop_
_entity_poly.entity_id
_entity_poly.type
_entity_poly.pdbx_seq_one_letter_code
_entity_poly.pdbx_strand_id
1 'polypeptide(L)'
;MKRTTPTPTLTRDEILQRYRDRIAQGDRIKLKREEKEALIVLLVDRLIEMNQQGTDTEDAIEALCTVEVDLLKEGYPTKSLDSEYLPNYTRAVADAIHDGRITLTEHNSFEKHWRKRNAPEVSGQTQTHYAIEYLKLDPETYAQHRAQTNANNNDRQDNPADVELDPYLNRVEQLAHSQSPEEMAIAVAAITGRRHVEVVAQGQFTLSQSQHRYLLHFEGQAKKRDDQPNPGFDILTLIPAAEALALVDRFRAHPAVVPLLGQDDEHPDVQAFHARVNRRAQKVFGQSGLVPVLHGFKTVSIHRLRALWGAIAFHFFAPGQKNPQRFLQHYLGHVSDTVQSAANASVTGHYFHYRLWREGKELTAKGVKLAAAGVLPEEAIDPSTVAVVVPESAAALAAEFGEAQAAQSAPAATPTPAPVPAEFAQSAPAPLSAIEPTSNPNPSPQPLVPSHPTASSDPFPSISIASKLPPPSSRSRFASPKATATKWHSTNC
;
A
#
# COMPACT_ATOMS: atom_id res chain seq x y z
N MET A 1 10.63 25.97 10.65
CA MET A 1 9.59 27.01 10.56
C MET A 1 8.36 26.51 11.29
N LYS A 2 7.92 27.16 12.38
CA LYS A 2 6.64 26.84 13.02
C LYS A 2 5.54 27.14 12.00
N ARG A 3 4.77 26.13 11.59
CA ARG A 3 3.59 26.35 10.74
C ARG A 3 2.58 27.09 11.62
N THR A 4 2.47 28.41 11.45
CA THR A 4 1.30 29.15 11.94
C THR A 4 0.11 28.64 11.15
N THR A 5 -0.68 27.76 11.74
CA THR A 5 -1.95 27.33 11.15
C THR A 5 -2.85 28.57 11.04
N PRO A 6 -3.32 28.91 9.83
CA PRO A 6 -4.26 30.01 9.67
C PRO A 6 -5.51 29.72 10.50
N THR A 7 -5.97 30.71 11.27
CA THR A 7 -7.20 30.62 12.04
C THR A 7 -8.35 30.23 11.10
N PRO A 8 -9.14 29.19 11.41
CA PRO A 8 -10.23 28.79 10.54
C PRO A 8 -11.20 29.96 10.37
N THR A 9 -11.46 30.35 9.12
CA THR A 9 -12.36 31.46 8.76
C THR A 9 -13.84 31.12 8.98
N LEU A 10 -14.15 29.87 9.33
CA LEU A 10 -15.49 29.36 9.55
C LEU A 10 -15.62 28.82 10.97
N THR A 11 -16.73 29.17 11.62
CA THR A 11 -17.11 28.59 12.91
C THR A 11 -17.59 27.15 12.75
N ARG A 12 -17.58 26.38 13.86
CA ARG A 12 -18.11 25.02 13.87
C ARG A 12 -19.54 24.98 13.35
N ASP A 13 -20.42 25.82 13.89
CA ASP A 13 -21.85 25.81 13.56
C ASP A 13 -22.10 26.14 12.08
N GLU A 14 -21.34 27.06 11.49
CA GLU A 14 -21.42 27.34 10.05
C GLU A 14 -21.01 26.14 9.20
N ILE A 15 -19.97 25.39 9.61
CA ILE A 15 -19.55 24.16 8.93
C ILE A 15 -20.66 23.11 9.03
N LEU A 16 -21.22 22.90 10.23
CA LEU A 16 -22.26 21.90 10.46
C LEU A 16 -23.54 22.22 9.70
N GLN A 17 -23.96 23.49 9.70
CA GLN A 17 -25.14 23.93 8.97
C GLN A 17 -24.97 23.68 7.47
N ARG A 18 -23.85 24.12 6.88
CA ARG A 18 -23.56 23.89 5.46
C ARG A 18 -23.47 22.41 5.11
N TYR A 19 -22.96 21.58 6.01
CA TYR A 19 -22.86 20.13 5.82
C TYR A 19 -24.23 19.45 5.83
N ARG A 20 -25.07 19.77 6.81
CA ARG A 20 -26.42 19.22 6.94
C ARG A 20 -27.37 19.73 5.86
N ASP A 21 -27.24 20.99 5.45
CA ASP A 21 -27.98 21.55 4.30
C ASP A 21 -27.70 20.74 3.02
N ARG A 22 -26.44 20.38 2.78
CA ARG A 22 -26.04 19.54 1.65
C ARG A 22 -26.62 18.14 1.73
N ILE A 23 -26.54 17.49 2.89
CA ILE A 23 -27.18 16.18 3.12
C ILE A 23 -28.68 16.26 2.83
N ALA A 24 -29.38 17.28 3.36
CA ALA A 24 -30.81 17.46 3.16
C ALA A 24 -31.19 17.72 1.69
N GLN A 25 -30.33 18.42 0.94
CA GLN A 25 -30.50 18.66 -0.49
C GLN A 25 -30.15 17.45 -1.36
N GLY A 26 -29.58 16.38 -0.78
CA GLY A 26 -29.04 15.26 -1.52
C GLY A 26 -27.78 15.61 -2.34
N ASP A 27 -27.27 16.83 -2.21
CA ASP A 27 -26.01 17.25 -2.82
C ASP A 27 -24.85 16.86 -1.90
N ARG A 28 -23.87 16.15 -2.43
CA ARG A 28 -22.57 15.91 -1.78
C ARG A 28 -22.65 15.64 -0.26
N ILE A 29 -22.91 14.38 0.10
CA ILE A 29 -23.04 13.86 1.48
C ILE A 29 -21.78 13.92 2.37
N LYS A 30 -20.72 14.64 1.97
CA LYS A 30 -19.42 14.67 2.67
C LYS A 30 -18.97 16.09 2.95
N LEU A 31 -18.26 16.31 4.05
CA LEU A 31 -17.53 17.55 4.29
C LEU A 31 -16.51 17.78 3.17
N LYS A 32 -16.31 19.04 2.82
CA LYS A 32 -15.18 19.48 2.00
C LYS A 32 -13.88 19.29 2.78
N ARG A 33 -12.76 19.26 2.07
CA ARG A 33 -11.43 19.11 2.68
C ARG A 33 -11.17 20.20 3.72
N GLU A 34 -11.38 21.46 3.35
CA GLU A 34 -11.18 22.63 4.22
C GLU A 34 -12.09 22.58 5.47
N GLU A 35 -13.35 22.18 5.30
CA GLU A 35 -14.30 22.03 6.41
C GLU A 35 -13.83 20.93 7.39
N LYS A 36 -13.37 19.79 6.87
CA LYS A 36 -12.80 18.70 7.69
C LYS A 36 -11.56 19.18 8.45
N GLU A 37 -10.63 19.84 7.77
CA GLU A 37 -9.40 20.34 8.38
C GLU A 37 -9.72 21.38 9.46
N ALA A 38 -10.70 22.27 9.22
CA ALA A 38 -11.17 23.23 10.21
C ALA A 38 -11.81 22.55 11.43
N LEU A 39 -12.65 21.52 11.25
CA LEU A 39 -13.24 20.78 12.38
C LEU A 39 -12.19 20.09 13.26
N ILE A 40 -11.13 19.54 12.66
CA ILE A 40 -10.01 18.96 13.42
C ILE A 40 -9.34 20.03 14.29
N VAL A 41 -9.05 21.21 13.70
CA VAL A 41 -8.44 22.33 14.44
C VAL A 41 -9.35 22.80 15.58
N LEU A 42 -10.64 23.00 15.30
CA LEU A 42 -11.62 23.45 16.29
C LEU A 42 -11.78 22.45 17.45
N LEU A 43 -11.75 21.14 17.18
CA LEU A 43 -11.77 20.12 18.23
C LEU A 43 -10.52 20.20 19.11
N VAL A 44 -9.33 20.30 18.50
CA VAL A 44 -8.07 20.38 19.23
C VAL A 44 -7.98 21.65 20.05
N ASP A 45 -8.39 22.80 19.50
CA ASP A 45 -8.45 24.06 20.23
C ASP A 45 -9.39 23.97 21.43
N ARG A 46 -10.54 23.29 21.28
CA ARG A 46 -11.46 23.06 22.39
C ARG A 46 -10.85 22.19 23.49
N LEU A 47 -10.12 21.14 23.12
CA LEU A 47 -9.39 20.31 24.09
C LEU A 47 -8.29 21.10 24.82
N ILE A 48 -7.57 21.98 24.11
CA ILE A 48 -6.56 22.87 24.70
C ILE A 48 -7.21 23.84 25.70
N GLU A 49 -8.33 24.46 25.35
CA GLU A 49 -9.08 25.35 26.25
C GLU A 49 -9.52 24.61 27.52
N MET A 50 -10.09 23.42 27.37
CA MET A 50 -10.52 22.59 28.50
C MET A 50 -9.34 22.24 29.42
N ASN A 51 -8.18 21.89 28.84
CA ASN A 51 -6.95 21.61 29.57
C ASN A 51 -6.42 22.82 30.35
N GLN A 52 -6.42 24.00 29.73
CA GLN A 52 -5.99 25.24 30.38
C GLN A 52 -6.93 25.65 31.53
N GLN A 53 -8.21 25.30 31.42
CA GLN A 53 -9.24 25.58 32.42
C GLN A 53 -9.35 24.48 33.50
N GLY A 54 -8.66 23.35 33.34
CA GLY A 54 -8.78 22.19 34.23
C GLY A 54 -10.17 21.55 34.21
N THR A 55 -10.86 21.60 33.07
CA THR A 55 -12.22 21.04 32.87
C THR A 55 -12.23 19.83 31.93
N ASP A 56 -11.05 19.39 31.51
CA ASP A 56 -10.81 18.24 30.64
C ASP A 56 -10.84 16.90 31.39
N THR A 57 -11.98 16.61 32.03
CA THR A 57 -12.22 15.29 32.63
C THR A 57 -12.49 14.22 31.56
N GLU A 58 -12.32 12.94 31.91
CA GLU A 58 -12.69 11.80 31.07
C GLU A 58 -14.09 11.96 30.45
N ASP A 59 -15.11 12.16 31.28
CA ASP A 59 -16.51 12.33 30.83
C ASP A 59 -16.67 13.50 29.84
N ALA A 60 -16.01 14.64 30.10
CA ALA A 60 -16.12 15.81 29.24
C ALA A 60 -15.43 15.59 27.89
N ILE A 61 -14.29 14.90 27.90
CA ILE A 61 -13.55 14.51 26.69
C ILE A 61 -14.34 13.47 25.90
N GLU A 62 -14.90 12.45 26.56
CA GLU A 62 -15.73 11.43 25.93
C GLU A 62 -16.95 12.06 25.25
N ALA A 63 -17.67 12.93 25.95
CA ALA A 63 -18.83 13.64 25.38
C ALA A 63 -18.44 14.46 24.14
N LEU A 64 -17.33 15.20 24.19
CA LEU A 64 -16.83 15.98 23.07
C LEU A 64 -16.47 15.09 21.87
N CYS A 65 -15.73 14.00 22.11
CA CYS A 65 -15.31 13.08 21.06
C CYS A 65 -16.50 12.31 20.45
N THR A 66 -17.48 11.92 21.27
CA THR A 66 -18.69 11.22 20.81
C THR A 66 -19.50 12.09 19.86
N VAL A 67 -19.70 13.37 20.20
CA VAL A 67 -20.37 14.33 19.31
C VAL A 67 -19.64 14.45 17.97
N GLU A 68 -18.31 14.46 17.97
CA GLU A 68 -17.52 14.53 16.75
C GLU A 68 -17.63 13.24 15.91
N VAL A 69 -17.53 12.08 16.54
CA VAL A 69 -17.65 10.78 15.89
C VAL A 69 -19.05 10.62 15.27
N ASP A 70 -20.10 10.98 16.00
CA ASP A 70 -21.48 10.87 15.53
C ASP A 70 -21.77 11.83 14.37
N LEU A 71 -21.24 13.06 14.41
CA LEU A 71 -21.28 13.97 13.27
C LEU A 71 -20.67 13.34 12.01
N LEU A 72 -19.52 12.67 12.14
CA LEU A 72 -18.88 12.03 10.99
C LEU A 72 -19.70 10.81 10.49
N LYS A 73 -20.38 10.07 11.38
CA LYS A 73 -21.29 8.98 10.98
C LYS A 73 -22.47 9.46 10.14
N GLU A 74 -22.87 10.74 10.21
CA GLU A 74 -23.99 11.29 9.44
C GLU A 74 -23.78 11.19 7.91
N GLY A 75 -22.53 11.18 7.41
CA GLY A 75 -22.26 11.25 5.96
C GLY A 75 -21.05 10.46 5.46
N TYR A 76 -20.33 9.79 6.36
CA TYR A 76 -19.20 8.94 5.99
C TYR A 76 -19.50 7.46 6.28
N PRO A 77 -19.19 6.56 5.33
CA PRO A 77 -19.20 5.13 5.62
C PRO A 77 -18.23 4.79 6.74
N THR A 78 -18.65 3.90 7.65
CA THR A 78 -17.87 3.47 8.82
C THR A 78 -16.44 3.07 8.48
N LYS A 79 -16.23 2.38 7.35
CA LYS A 79 -14.90 1.99 6.87
C LYS A 79 -13.97 3.18 6.63
N SER A 80 -14.49 4.29 6.09
CA SER A 80 -13.67 5.48 5.83
C SER A 80 -13.36 6.24 7.12
N LEU A 81 -14.25 6.22 8.11
CA LEU A 81 -14.00 6.79 9.45
C LEU A 81 -12.76 6.17 10.08
N ASP A 82 -12.71 4.84 10.08
CA ASP A 82 -11.62 4.04 10.62
C ASP A 82 -10.29 4.30 9.92
N SER A 83 -10.28 4.27 8.59
CA SER A 83 -9.03 4.27 7.82
C SER A 83 -8.45 5.65 7.53
N GLU A 84 -9.28 6.71 7.55
CA GLU A 84 -8.88 8.05 7.07
C GLU A 84 -9.22 9.15 8.06
N TYR A 85 -10.47 9.25 8.51
CA TYR A 85 -10.92 10.44 9.24
C TYR A 85 -10.44 10.47 10.68
N LEU A 86 -10.81 9.48 11.49
CA LEU A 86 -10.42 9.41 12.91
C LEU A 86 -8.90 9.37 13.14
N PRO A 87 -8.09 8.70 12.29
CA PRO A 87 -6.64 8.82 12.36
C PRO A 87 -6.10 10.24 12.22
N ASN A 88 -6.75 11.12 11.46
CA ASN A 88 -6.30 12.51 11.33
C ASN A 88 -6.59 13.33 12.60
N TYR A 89 -7.74 13.11 13.23
CA TYR A 89 -8.07 13.73 14.52
C TYR A 89 -7.10 13.26 15.62
N THR A 90 -6.90 11.94 15.75
CA THR A 90 -5.99 11.38 16.75
C THR A 90 -4.54 11.83 16.55
N ARG A 91 -4.08 11.97 15.30
CA ARG A 91 -2.77 12.57 15.00
C ARG A 91 -2.69 14.03 15.45
N ALA A 92 -3.69 14.85 15.12
CA ALA A 92 -3.68 16.26 15.52
C ALA A 92 -3.69 16.45 17.05
N VAL A 93 -4.39 15.59 17.79
CA VAL A 93 -4.34 15.54 19.26
C VAL A 93 -2.94 15.12 19.73
N ALA A 94 -2.35 14.07 19.15
CA ALA A 94 -1.00 13.64 19.50
C ALA A 94 0.05 14.72 19.24
N ASP A 95 -0.06 15.46 18.13
CA ASP A 95 0.81 16.59 17.81
C ASP A 95 0.65 17.71 18.84
N ALA A 96 -0.59 18.03 19.27
CA ALA A 96 -0.82 19.04 20.31
C ALA A 96 -0.23 18.64 21.67
N ILE A 97 -0.25 17.36 22.02
CA ILE A 97 0.41 16.82 23.22
C ILE A 97 1.93 16.93 23.08
N HIS A 98 2.49 16.50 21.93
CA HIS A 98 3.91 16.56 21.66
C HIS A 98 4.47 18.00 21.70
N ASP A 99 3.69 18.95 21.17
CA ASP A 99 3.99 20.39 21.20
C ASP A 99 3.86 21.01 22.60
N GLY A 100 3.38 20.26 23.60
CA GLY A 100 3.11 20.76 24.95
C GLY A 100 1.90 21.70 25.04
N ARG A 101 1.04 21.74 24.03
CA ARG A 101 -0.21 22.54 24.04
C ARG A 101 -1.31 21.89 24.89
N ILE A 102 -1.26 20.57 25.04
CA ILE A 102 -2.08 19.80 25.97
C ILE A 102 -1.12 19.14 26.97
N THR A 103 -1.26 19.47 28.25
CA THR A 103 -0.50 18.81 29.32
C THR A 103 -1.26 17.58 29.80
N LEU A 104 -0.61 16.42 29.81
CA LEU A 104 -1.21 15.19 30.33
C LEU A 104 -1.31 15.23 31.85
N THR A 105 -2.49 14.93 32.39
CA THR A 105 -2.81 14.88 33.82
C THR A 105 -3.59 13.61 34.15
N GLU A 106 -3.75 13.28 35.43
CA GLU A 106 -4.57 12.13 35.86
C GLU A 106 -6.05 12.27 35.48
N HIS A 107 -6.53 13.48 35.19
CA HIS A 107 -7.93 13.73 34.82
C HIS A 107 -8.22 13.53 33.34
N ASN A 108 -7.23 13.78 32.48
CA ASN A 108 -7.41 13.78 31.01
C ASN A 108 -6.71 12.60 30.31
N SER A 109 -6.00 11.77 31.07
CA SER A 109 -5.18 10.71 30.52
C SER A 109 -5.06 9.52 31.46
N PHE A 110 -4.73 8.37 30.89
CA PHE A 110 -4.58 7.11 31.60
C PHE A 110 -3.31 6.37 31.17
N GLU A 111 -2.81 5.49 32.03
CA GLU A 111 -1.69 4.62 31.71
C GLU A 111 -2.12 3.47 30.79
N LYS A 112 -1.66 3.50 29.54
CA LYS A 112 -1.92 2.43 28.57
C LYS A 112 -0.75 1.47 28.51
N HIS A 113 -1.01 0.23 28.87
CA HIS A 113 -0.05 -0.86 28.72
C HIS A 113 -0.06 -1.38 27.29
N TRP A 114 1.12 -1.59 26.71
CA TRP A 114 1.26 -2.16 25.38
C TRP A 114 2.30 -3.27 25.35
N ARG A 115 2.10 -4.18 24.39
CA ARG A 115 3.03 -5.28 24.11
C ARG A 115 3.21 -5.38 22.59
N LYS A 116 4.45 -5.45 22.12
CA LYS A 116 4.72 -5.64 20.68
C LYS A 116 4.20 -7.01 20.26
N ARG A 117 3.32 -7.04 19.26
CA ARG A 117 2.71 -8.28 18.75
C ARG A 117 3.74 -9.32 18.30
N ASN A 118 4.84 -8.88 17.70
CA ASN A 118 5.87 -9.75 17.12
C ASN A 118 7.08 -9.96 18.06
N ALA A 119 7.05 -9.34 19.24
CA ALA A 119 8.07 -9.43 20.28
C ALA A 119 7.36 -9.29 21.63
N PRO A 120 6.61 -10.31 22.08
CA PRO A 120 5.79 -10.24 23.29
C PRO A 120 6.57 -9.86 24.55
N GLU A 121 7.87 -10.16 24.57
CA GLU A 121 8.83 -9.78 25.60
C GLU A 121 9.08 -8.25 25.64
N VAL A 122 8.82 -7.56 24.54
CA VAL A 122 8.89 -6.10 24.46
C VAL A 122 7.52 -5.52 24.79
N SER A 123 7.35 -5.12 26.06
CA SER A 123 6.20 -4.37 26.56
C SER A 123 6.62 -3.02 27.13
N GLY A 124 5.66 -2.13 27.28
CA GLY A 124 5.86 -0.84 27.92
C GLY A 124 4.55 -0.22 28.37
N GLN A 125 4.67 0.97 28.95
CA GLN A 125 3.55 1.80 29.37
C GLN A 125 3.69 3.16 28.70
N THR A 126 2.56 3.77 28.35
CA THR A 126 2.48 5.12 27.79
C THR A 126 1.29 5.84 28.39
N GLN A 127 1.50 7.06 28.89
CA GLN A 127 0.39 7.93 29.26
C GLN A 127 -0.37 8.35 28.01
N THR A 128 -1.67 8.04 27.95
CA THR A 128 -2.51 8.25 26.76
C THR A 128 -3.67 9.18 27.10
N HIS A 129 -3.83 10.26 26.34
CA HIS A 129 -4.96 11.17 26.48
C HIS A 129 -6.28 10.50 26.07
N TYR A 130 -7.36 10.71 26.82
CA TYR A 130 -8.67 10.07 26.58
C TYR A 130 -9.21 10.31 25.17
N ALA A 131 -9.01 11.50 24.60
CA ALA A 131 -9.45 11.79 23.23
C ALA A 131 -8.84 10.83 22.20
N ILE A 132 -7.61 10.34 22.40
CA ILE A 132 -6.99 9.36 21.49
C ILE A 132 -7.75 8.01 21.54
N GLU A 133 -8.39 7.67 22.66
CA GLU A 133 -9.18 6.46 22.81
C GLU A 133 -10.60 6.64 22.25
N TYR A 134 -11.27 7.75 22.58
CA TYR A 134 -12.65 8.00 22.17
C TYR A 134 -12.81 8.44 20.70
N LEU A 135 -11.75 8.98 20.06
CA LEU A 135 -11.74 9.24 18.62
C LEU A 135 -11.36 7.98 17.84
N LYS A 136 -12.03 6.87 18.15
CA LYS A 136 -11.92 5.57 17.48
C LYS A 136 -13.32 4.99 17.29
N LEU A 137 -13.44 4.01 16.40
CA LEU A 137 -14.62 3.17 16.38
C LEU A 137 -14.55 2.14 17.50
N ASP A 138 -15.70 1.58 17.85
CA ASP A 138 -15.76 0.52 18.83
C ASP A 138 -14.93 -0.71 18.39
N PRO A 139 -14.40 -1.50 19.35
CA PRO A 139 -13.55 -2.64 19.03
C PRO A 139 -14.21 -3.70 18.14
N GLU A 140 -15.53 -3.85 18.23
CA GLU A 140 -16.27 -4.84 17.44
C GLU A 140 -16.31 -4.43 15.96
N THR A 141 -16.66 -3.19 15.67
CA THR A 141 -16.63 -2.62 14.32
C THR A 141 -15.23 -2.72 13.71
N TYR A 142 -14.18 -2.43 14.49
CA TYR A 142 -12.80 -2.59 14.02
C TYR A 142 -12.46 -4.05 13.68
N ALA A 143 -12.86 -4.99 14.54
CA ALA A 143 -12.68 -6.42 14.31
C ALA A 143 -13.43 -6.89 13.05
N GLN A 144 -14.66 -6.43 12.84
CA GLN A 144 -15.47 -6.71 11.66
C GLN A 144 -14.82 -6.17 10.37
N HIS A 145 -14.36 -4.91 10.36
CA HIS A 145 -13.63 -4.33 9.22
C HIS A 145 -12.37 -5.13 8.87
N ARG A 146 -11.62 -5.55 9.89
CA ARG A 146 -10.42 -6.36 9.72
C ARG A 146 -10.75 -7.75 9.19
N ALA A 147 -11.76 -8.40 9.74
CA ALA A 147 -12.25 -9.71 9.28
C ALA A 147 -12.68 -9.63 7.80
N GLN A 148 -13.45 -8.61 7.42
CA GLN A 148 -13.86 -8.41 6.03
C GLN A 148 -12.67 -8.14 5.10
N THR A 149 -11.69 -7.35 5.55
CA THR A 149 -10.48 -7.07 4.77
C THR A 149 -9.65 -8.34 4.54
N ASN A 150 -9.53 -9.18 5.57
CA ASN A 150 -8.85 -10.47 5.49
C ASN A 150 -9.62 -11.42 4.57
N ALA A 151 -10.93 -11.56 4.74
CA ALA A 151 -11.77 -12.42 3.90
C ALA A 151 -11.66 -12.02 2.41
N ASN A 152 -11.80 -10.73 2.10
CA ASN A 152 -11.62 -10.23 0.73
C ASN A 152 -10.21 -10.48 0.20
N ASN A 153 -9.19 -10.47 1.06
CA ASN A 153 -7.83 -10.75 0.64
C ASN A 153 -7.60 -12.24 0.36
N ASN A 154 -8.13 -13.11 1.22
CA ASN A 154 -8.05 -14.55 1.04
C ASN A 154 -8.77 -14.95 -0.26
N ASP A 155 -9.98 -14.42 -0.48
CA ASP A 155 -10.72 -14.66 -1.72
C ASP A 155 -9.93 -14.26 -2.98
N ARG A 156 -9.21 -13.12 -2.95
CA ARG A 156 -8.33 -12.73 -4.07
C ARG A 156 -7.09 -13.62 -4.25
N GLN A 157 -6.65 -14.31 -3.20
CA GLN A 157 -5.55 -15.27 -3.28
C GLN A 157 -6.02 -16.62 -3.78
N ASP A 158 -7.21 -17.05 -3.36
CA ASP A 158 -7.84 -18.29 -3.77
C ASP A 158 -8.38 -18.19 -5.21
N ASN A 159 -8.81 -16.99 -5.61
CA ASN A 159 -9.34 -16.65 -6.93
C ASN A 159 -8.50 -15.54 -7.60
N PRO A 160 -7.22 -15.80 -7.92
CA PRO A 160 -6.36 -14.81 -8.56
C PRO A 160 -6.84 -14.52 -9.98
N ALA A 161 -6.71 -13.27 -10.39
CA ALA A 161 -7.21 -12.83 -11.69
C ALA A 161 -6.18 -13.05 -12.81
N ASP A 162 -6.67 -13.43 -13.99
CA ASP A 162 -5.81 -13.79 -15.12
C ASP A 162 -5.36 -12.54 -15.90
N VAL A 163 -4.07 -12.50 -16.27
CA VAL A 163 -3.47 -11.41 -17.07
C VAL A 163 -2.61 -12.00 -18.17
N GLU A 164 -2.91 -11.64 -19.43
CA GLU A 164 -2.05 -11.94 -20.58
C GLU A 164 -0.79 -11.08 -20.53
N LEU A 165 0.37 -11.74 -20.40
CA LEU A 165 1.64 -11.12 -20.06
C LEU A 165 2.14 -10.19 -21.16
N ASP A 166 2.14 -10.64 -22.42
CA ASP A 166 2.76 -9.90 -23.52
C ASP A 166 1.96 -8.63 -23.87
N PRO A 167 0.62 -8.65 -23.99
CA PRO A 167 -0.16 -7.43 -24.16
C PRO A 167 0.06 -6.41 -23.03
N TYR A 168 0.18 -6.88 -21.78
CA TYR A 168 0.48 -6.03 -20.64
C TYR A 168 1.87 -5.38 -20.76
N LEU A 169 2.91 -6.17 -21.01
CA LEU A 169 4.29 -5.66 -21.12
C LEU A 169 4.46 -4.71 -22.31
N ASN A 170 3.87 -5.03 -23.46
CA ASN A 170 3.87 -4.14 -24.63
C ASN A 170 3.21 -2.81 -24.30
N ARG A 171 2.11 -2.82 -23.53
CA ARG A 171 1.49 -1.57 -23.07
C ARG A 171 2.40 -0.79 -22.14
N VAL A 172 3.06 -1.45 -21.17
CA VAL A 172 4.01 -0.79 -20.26
C VAL A 172 5.16 -0.15 -21.04
N GLU A 173 5.70 -0.84 -22.06
CA GLU A 173 6.74 -0.30 -22.93
C GLU A 173 6.26 0.93 -23.71
N GLN A 174 5.05 0.92 -24.26
CA GLN A 174 4.46 2.10 -24.92
C GLN A 174 4.37 3.29 -23.96
N LEU A 175 3.91 3.05 -22.73
CA LEU A 175 3.81 4.10 -21.70
C LEU A 175 5.18 4.64 -21.30
N ALA A 176 6.22 3.79 -21.27
CA ALA A 176 7.59 4.21 -20.99
C ALA A 176 8.11 5.22 -22.03
N HIS A 177 7.68 5.11 -23.29
CA HIS A 177 8.06 6.02 -24.38
C HIS A 177 7.15 7.27 -24.50
N SER A 178 6.12 7.38 -23.65
CA SER A 178 5.21 8.52 -23.65
C SER A 178 5.90 9.81 -23.19
N GLN A 179 5.32 10.94 -23.59
CA GLN A 179 5.65 12.28 -23.06
C GLN A 179 4.68 12.72 -21.97
N SER A 180 3.63 11.94 -21.66
CA SER A 180 2.72 12.23 -20.56
C SER A 180 3.37 11.83 -19.23
N PRO A 181 3.49 12.75 -18.25
CA PRO A 181 4.10 12.43 -16.97
C PRO A 181 3.30 11.38 -16.21
N GLU A 182 1.97 11.34 -16.37
CA GLU A 182 1.13 10.29 -15.76
C GLU A 182 1.45 8.90 -16.33
N GLU A 183 1.65 8.79 -17.64
CA GLU A 183 1.97 7.52 -18.30
C GLU A 183 3.39 7.05 -17.96
N MET A 184 4.34 7.97 -17.91
CA MET A 184 5.70 7.67 -17.46
C MET A 184 5.72 7.19 -16.00
N ALA A 185 4.98 7.85 -15.09
CA ALA A 185 4.87 7.40 -13.70
C ALA A 185 4.30 5.98 -13.58
N ILE A 186 3.28 5.66 -14.39
CA ILE A 186 2.71 4.31 -14.48
C ILE A 186 3.77 3.31 -14.95
N ALA A 187 4.51 3.63 -16.01
CA ALA A 187 5.55 2.74 -16.54
C ALA A 187 6.65 2.47 -15.51
N VAL A 188 7.16 3.53 -14.85
CA VAL A 188 8.18 3.39 -13.80
C VAL A 188 7.66 2.50 -12.66
N ALA A 189 6.44 2.73 -12.16
CA ALA A 189 5.86 1.92 -11.10
C ALA A 189 5.66 0.45 -11.52
N ALA A 190 5.20 0.21 -12.76
CA ALA A 190 4.98 -1.12 -13.30
C ALA A 190 6.28 -1.91 -13.50
N ILE A 191 7.39 -1.24 -13.82
CA ILE A 191 8.69 -1.87 -14.07
C ILE A 191 9.46 -2.14 -12.79
N THR A 192 9.38 -1.25 -11.80
CA THR A 192 10.16 -1.29 -10.55
C THR A 192 9.39 -1.87 -9.36
N GLY A 193 8.07 -1.99 -9.52
CA GLY A 193 7.15 -2.34 -8.45
C GLY A 193 7.10 -1.33 -7.32
N ARG A 194 7.68 -0.12 -7.44
CA ARG A 194 7.69 0.89 -6.36
C ARG A 194 6.33 1.56 -6.17
N ARG A 195 6.06 2.06 -4.96
CA ARG A 195 4.83 2.82 -4.65
C ARG A 195 4.86 4.15 -5.41
N HIS A 196 3.68 4.72 -5.65
CA HIS A 196 3.56 5.98 -6.36
C HIS A 196 4.43 7.10 -5.76
N VAL A 197 4.35 7.33 -4.44
CA VAL A 197 5.16 8.37 -3.78
C VAL A 197 6.67 8.12 -3.87
N GLU A 198 7.10 6.85 -3.84
CA GLU A 198 8.50 6.47 -4.02
C GLU A 198 8.98 6.81 -5.44
N VAL A 199 8.13 6.56 -6.45
CA VAL A 199 8.42 6.90 -7.84
C VAL A 199 8.48 8.42 -8.04
N VAL A 200 7.45 9.12 -7.58
CA VAL A 200 7.20 10.54 -7.88
C VAL A 200 8.06 11.49 -7.06
N ALA A 201 8.21 11.24 -5.76
CA ALA A 201 8.70 12.26 -4.84
C ALA A 201 9.93 11.84 -4.02
N GLN A 202 9.94 10.62 -3.48
CA GLN A 202 10.85 10.28 -2.35
C GLN A 202 11.96 9.29 -2.67
N GLY A 203 11.73 8.37 -3.61
CA GLY A 203 12.67 7.28 -3.86
C GLY A 203 13.98 7.77 -4.43
N GLN A 204 15.08 7.06 -4.21
CA GLN A 204 16.31 7.27 -4.95
C GLN A 204 16.69 5.97 -5.63
N PHE A 205 17.11 6.07 -6.89
CA PHE A 205 17.45 4.92 -7.73
C PHE A 205 18.86 5.10 -8.24
N THR A 206 19.69 4.09 -8.04
CA THR A 206 21.03 4.01 -8.62
C THR A 206 21.26 2.60 -9.16
N LEU A 207 22.31 2.41 -9.95
CA LEU A 207 22.69 1.06 -10.36
C LEU A 207 23.17 0.27 -9.14
N SER A 208 22.75 -0.99 -9.03
CA SER A 208 23.22 -1.88 -7.95
C SER A 208 24.74 -2.08 -8.03
N GLN A 209 25.38 -2.18 -6.86
CA GLN A 209 26.80 -2.49 -6.73
C GLN A 209 27.16 -3.87 -7.31
N SER A 210 26.20 -4.81 -7.33
CA SER A 210 26.39 -6.12 -7.93
C SER A 210 26.51 -6.10 -9.46
N GLN A 211 26.17 -4.97 -10.10
CA GLN A 211 26.13 -4.80 -11.55
C GLN A 211 25.21 -5.81 -12.27
N HIS A 212 24.33 -6.51 -11.56
CA HIS A 212 23.38 -7.42 -12.17
C HIS A 212 22.44 -6.65 -13.10
N ARG A 213 22.24 -7.18 -14.32
CA ARG A 213 21.54 -6.49 -15.43
C ARG A 213 20.15 -5.96 -15.07
N TYR A 214 19.48 -6.55 -14.09
CA TYR A 214 18.10 -6.22 -13.69
C TYR A 214 17.99 -5.64 -12.27
N LEU A 215 19.10 -5.29 -11.60
CA LEU A 215 19.07 -4.72 -10.25
C LEU A 215 19.37 -3.22 -10.22
N LEU A 216 18.49 -2.50 -9.54
CA LEU A 216 18.74 -1.14 -9.08
C LEU A 216 18.92 -1.15 -7.57
N HIS A 217 19.75 -0.28 -7.04
CA HIS A 217 19.74 0.06 -5.63
C HIS A 217 18.66 1.12 -5.38
N PHE A 218 17.86 0.91 -4.34
CA PHE A 218 16.73 1.77 -4.00
C PHE A 218 16.78 2.25 -2.55
N GLU A 219 16.64 3.55 -2.36
CA GLU A 219 16.47 4.22 -1.06
C GLU A 219 15.15 4.98 -1.01
N GLY A 220 14.70 5.35 0.20
CA GLY A 220 13.47 6.14 0.38
C GLY A 220 12.19 5.30 0.39
N GLN A 221 12.24 4.09 0.94
CA GLN A 221 11.05 3.24 1.14
C GLN A 221 9.99 3.98 1.98
N ALA A 222 8.80 4.13 1.42
CA ALA A 222 7.68 4.76 2.12
C ALA A 222 7.07 3.80 3.15
N LYS A 223 6.37 4.38 4.15
CA LYS A 223 5.74 3.66 5.27
C LYS A 223 6.70 2.92 6.20
N LYS A 224 8.00 3.26 6.20
CA LYS A 224 8.86 3.00 7.36
C LYS A 224 8.52 4.02 8.44
N ARG A 225 8.64 3.59 9.70
CA ARG A 225 8.54 4.49 10.84
C ARG A 225 9.85 5.25 10.97
N ASP A 226 9.78 6.50 11.42
CA ASP A 226 10.96 7.39 11.54
C ASP A 226 12.03 6.85 12.50
N ASP A 227 11.64 5.95 13.42
CA ASP A 227 12.53 5.29 14.39
C ASP A 227 13.27 4.06 13.81
N GLN A 228 13.03 3.69 12.55
CA GLN A 228 13.66 2.52 11.94
C GLN A 228 14.73 2.91 10.92
N PRO A 229 15.89 2.24 10.93
CA PRO A 229 16.85 2.36 9.85
C PRO A 229 16.16 2.12 8.50
N ASN A 230 16.37 3.05 7.57
CA ASN A 230 15.95 2.91 6.19
C ASN A 230 17.16 2.69 5.27
N PRO A 231 17.93 1.60 5.46
CA PRO A 231 19.01 1.30 4.55
C PRO A 231 18.41 1.07 3.16
N GLY A 232 19.10 1.57 2.14
CA GLY A 232 18.80 1.21 0.77
C GLY A 232 18.97 -0.30 0.56
N PHE A 233 18.25 -0.83 -0.41
CA PHE A 233 18.30 -2.25 -0.77
C PHE A 233 18.13 -2.42 -2.28
N ASP A 234 18.57 -3.57 -2.79
CA ASP A 234 18.47 -3.85 -4.21
C ASP A 234 17.05 -4.30 -4.59
N ILE A 235 16.56 -3.78 -5.71
CA ILE A 235 15.25 -4.09 -6.27
C ILE A 235 15.38 -4.62 -7.70
N LEU A 236 14.48 -5.55 -8.04
CA LEU A 236 14.34 -6.05 -9.40
C LEU A 236 13.62 -5.05 -10.31
N THR A 237 14.04 -5.05 -11.57
CA THR A 237 13.40 -4.32 -12.66
C THR A 237 12.98 -5.30 -13.75
N LEU A 238 11.82 -5.06 -14.39
CA LEU A 238 11.31 -5.96 -15.44
C LEU A 238 12.03 -5.82 -16.79
N ILE A 239 12.72 -4.68 -16.98
CA ILE A 239 13.60 -4.34 -18.09
C ILE A 239 15.03 -4.14 -17.55
N PRO A 240 16.08 -4.08 -18.39
CA PRO A 240 17.44 -3.84 -17.90
C PRO A 240 17.53 -2.58 -17.03
N ALA A 241 18.27 -2.67 -15.93
CA ALA A 241 18.37 -1.66 -14.88
C ALA A 241 18.83 -0.30 -15.41
N ALA A 242 19.78 -0.28 -16.36
CA ALA A 242 20.22 0.95 -17.01
C ALA A 242 19.10 1.66 -17.79
N GLU A 243 18.24 0.90 -18.47
CA GLU A 243 17.08 1.44 -19.20
C GLU A 243 16.00 1.92 -18.23
N ALA A 244 15.76 1.18 -17.15
CA ALA A 244 14.84 1.60 -16.09
C ALA A 244 15.31 2.90 -15.41
N LEU A 245 16.61 3.03 -15.12
CA LEU A 245 17.18 4.23 -14.53
C LEU A 245 17.06 5.43 -15.48
N ALA A 246 17.37 5.26 -16.76
CA ALA A 246 17.20 6.33 -17.75
C ALA A 246 15.72 6.78 -17.87
N LEU A 247 14.77 5.85 -17.75
CA LEU A 247 13.35 6.18 -17.70
C LEU A 247 12.99 6.99 -16.44
N VAL A 248 13.51 6.60 -15.28
CA VAL A 248 13.33 7.34 -14.01
C VAL A 248 13.89 8.75 -14.13
N ASP A 249 15.10 8.90 -14.66
CA ASP A 249 15.76 10.20 -14.83
C ASP A 249 14.96 11.11 -15.77
N ARG A 250 14.52 10.58 -16.91
CA ARG A 250 13.66 11.32 -17.85
C ARG A 250 12.34 11.74 -17.20
N PHE A 251 11.73 10.84 -16.42
CA PHE A 251 10.50 11.14 -15.70
C PHE A 251 10.70 12.26 -14.67
N ARG A 252 11.78 12.20 -13.88
CA ARG A 252 12.09 13.19 -12.84
C ARG A 252 12.53 14.53 -13.39
N ALA A 253 13.11 14.55 -14.59
CA ALA A 253 13.42 15.77 -15.32
C ALA A 253 12.17 16.44 -15.95
N HIS A 254 11.02 15.77 -15.95
CA HIS A 254 9.81 16.33 -16.57
C HIS A 254 9.32 17.58 -15.80
N PRO A 255 9.01 18.70 -16.48
CA PRO A 255 8.67 19.97 -15.80
C PRO A 255 7.49 19.88 -14.82
N ALA A 256 6.51 19.03 -15.11
CA ALA A 256 5.36 18.80 -14.22
C ALA A 256 5.68 17.95 -12.97
N VAL A 257 6.84 17.29 -12.93
CA VAL A 257 7.24 16.37 -11.85
C VAL A 257 8.29 17.00 -10.95
N VAL A 258 9.19 17.83 -11.50
CA VAL A 258 10.23 18.55 -10.73
C VAL A 258 9.70 19.22 -9.46
N PRO A 259 8.55 19.94 -9.46
CA PRO A 259 8.01 20.57 -8.24
C PRO A 259 7.55 19.58 -7.15
N LEU A 260 7.34 18.31 -7.51
CA LEU A 260 6.86 17.26 -6.62
C LEU A 260 8.00 16.53 -5.91
N LEU A 261 9.25 16.70 -6.35
CA LEU A 261 10.41 16.03 -5.78
C LEU A 261 10.62 16.47 -4.32
N GLY A 262 10.89 15.49 -3.44
CA GLY A 262 11.10 15.72 -2.01
C GLY A 262 9.84 16.01 -1.19
N GLN A 263 8.68 16.11 -1.83
CA GLN A 263 7.40 16.27 -1.12
C GLN A 263 6.95 14.95 -0.46
N ASP A 264 6.13 15.05 0.58
CA ASP A 264 5.52 13.88 1.21
C ASP A 264 4.27 13.39 0.45
N ASP A 265 3.77 12.20 0.81
CA ASP A 265 2.58 11.62 0.18
C ASP A 265 1.34 12.50 0.43
N GLU A 266 1.28 13.24 1.53
CA GLU A 266 0.12 14.05 1.93
C GLU A 266 0.10 15.43 1.25
N HIS A 267 1.19 15.83 0.58
CA HIS A 267 1.30 17.10 -0.12
C HIS A 267 0.19 17.24 -1.18
N PRO A 268 -0.57 18.35 -1.22
CA PRO A 268 -1.72 18.51 -2.11
C PRO A 268 -1.40 18.25 -3.59
N ASP A 269 -0.24 18.72 -4.06
CA ASP A 269 0.17 18.53 -5.45
C ASP A 269 0.53 17.07 -5.78
N VAL A 270 1.12 16.34 -4.81
CA VAL A 270 1.43 14.91 -4.95
C VAL A 270 0.12 14.11 -5.01
N GLN A 271 -0.85 14.41 -4.14
CA GLN A 271 -2.17 13.79 -4.16
C GLN A 271 -2.95 14.11 -5.44
N ALA A 272 -2.90 15.35 -5.90
CA ALA A 272 -3.52 15.74 -7.16
C ALA A 272 -2.90 15.02 -8.36
N PHE A 273 -1.56 14.88 -8.38
CA PHE A 273 -0.85 14.09 -9.39
C PHE A 273 -1.24 12.61 -9.32
N HIS A 274 -1.25 12.02 -8.12
CA HIS A 274 -1.66 10.63 -7.88
C HIS A 274 -3.08 10.35 -8.39
N ALA A 275 -4.03 11.27 -8.20
CA ALA A 275 -5.38 11.14 -8.73
C ALA A 275 -5.41 11.12 -10.27
N ARG A 276 -4.60 11.96 -10.93
CA ARG A 276 -4.46 11.94 -12.41
C ARG A 276 -3.84 10.63 -12.90
N VAL A 277 -2.79 10.17 -12.22
CA VAL A 277 -2.13 8.89 -12.50
C VAL A 277 -3.11 7.73 -12.38
N ASN A 278 -3.92 7.65 -11.32
CA ASN A 278 -4.91 6.58 -11.17
C ASN A 278 -6.01 6.63 -12.23
N ARG A 279 -6.51 7.82 -12.61
CA ARG A 279 -7.46 7.95 -13.73
C ARG A 279 -6.85 7.44 -15.03
N ARG A 280 -5.58 7.76 -15.28
CA ARG A 280 -4.84 7.24 -16.45
C ARG A 280 -4.67 5.73 -16.37
N ALA A 281 -4.25 5.17 -15.23
CA ALA A 281 -4.09 3.74 -15.01
C ALA A 281 -5.41 2.97 -15.25
N GLN A 282 -6.52 3.49 -14.73
CA GLN A 282 -7.85 2.93 -14.97
C GLN A 282 -8.18 2.90 -16.47
N LYS A 283 -7.89 3.98 -17.20
CA LYS A 283 -8.16 4.05 -18.65
C LYS A 283 -7.28 3.06 -19.43
N VAL A 284 -5.97 3.05 -19.18
CA VAL A 284 -5.03 2.29 -20.01
C VAL A 284 -5.02 0.80 -19.71
N PHE A 285 -5.35 0.39 -18.47
CA PHE A 285 -5.34 -1.03 -18.06
C PHE A 285 -6.72 -1.58 -17.72
N GLY A 286 -7.53 -0.84 -16.95
CA GLY A 286 -8.84 -1.34 -16.51
C GLY A 286 -9.89 -1.33 -17.63
N GLN A 287 -10.11 -0.18 -18.27
CA GLN A 287 -11.11 -0.01 -19.32
C GLN A 287 -10.72 -0.69 -20.63
N SER A 288 -9.42 -0.91 -20.87
CA SER A 288 -8.91 -1.66 -22.02
C SER A 288 -9.03 -3.17 -21.85
N GLY A 289 -9.36 -3.66 -20.65
CA GLY A 289 -9.44 -5.08 -20.33
C GLY A 289 -8.08 -5.77 -20.16
N LEU A 290 -6.96 -5.02 -20.20
CA LEU A 290 -5.62 -5.60 -20.04
C LEU A 290 -5.35 -6.09 -18.62
N VAL A 291 -5.93 -5.42 -17.62
CA VAL A 291 -5.83 -5.84 -16.22
C VAL A 291 -7.25 -5.92 -15.63
N PRO A 292 -7.66 -7.08 -15.12
CA PRO A 292 -8.97 -7.22 -14.50
C PRO A 292 -9.06 -6.43 -13.20
N VAL A 293 -10.26 -5.92 -12.92
CA VAL A 293 -10.57 -5.32 -11.61
C VAL A 293 -10.73 -6.46 -10.60
N LEU A 294 -9.89 -6.46 -9.57
CA LEU A 294 -9.91 -7.47 -8.53
C LEU A 294 -11.16 -7.36 -7.65
N HIS A 295 -11.62 -8.49 -7.11
CA HIS A 295 -12.76 -8.54 -6.20
C HIS A 295 -12.60 -7.57 -5.01
N GLY A 296 -13.68 -6.87 -4.67
CA GLY A 296 -13.73 -5.83 -3.64
C GLY A 296 -13.16 -4.47 -4.07
N PHE A 297 -12.70 -4.31 -5.32
CA PHE A 297 -12.28 -3.03 -5.89
C PHE A 297 -13.21 -2.56 -6.99
N LYS A 298 -13.22 -1.25 -7.23
CA LYS A 298 -14.03 -0.62 -8.29
C LYS A 298 -13.26 -0.38 -9.58
N THR A 299 -11.93 -0.24 -9.49
CA THR A 299 -11.06 0.16 -10.60
C THR A 299 -9.67 -0.45 -10.45
N VAL A 300 -8.93 -0.48 -11.55
CA VAL A 300 -7.48 -0.71 -11.54
C VAL A 300 -6.78 0.58 -11.14
N SER A 301 -5.99 0.53 -10.07
CA SER A 301 -5.17 1.65 -9.59
C SER A 301 -3.68 1.35 -9.78
N ILE A 302 -2.83 2.39 -9.74
CA ILE A 302 -1.38 2.21 -9.87
C ILE A 302 -0.81 1.26 -8.80
N HIS A 303 -1.39 1.24 -7.61
CA HIS A 303 -0.99 0.35 -6.52
C HIS A 303 -1.21 -1.13 -6.85
N ARG A 304 -2.18 -1.45 -7.73
CA ARG A 304 -2.44 -2.85 -8.15
C ARG A 304 -1.37 -3.36 -9.11
N LEU A 305 -0.72 -2.46 -9.85
CA LEU A 305 0.41 -2.80 -10.71
C LEU A 305 1.61 -3.32 -9.91
N ARG A 306 1.73 -2.97 -8.62
CA ARG A 306 2.76 -3.54 -7.73
C ARG A 306 2.53 -5.03 -7.45
N ALA A 307 1.29 -5.47 -7.31
CA ALA A 307 0.97 -6.89 -7.15
C ALA A 307 1.24 -7.65 -8.45
N LEU A 308 0.86 -7.08 -9.59
CA LEU A 308 1.15 -7.65 -10.91
C LEU A 308 2.66 -7.70 -11.19
N TRP A 309 3.41 -6.65 -10.85
CA TRP A 309 4.88 -6.67 -10.87
C TRP A 309 5.41 -7.83 -10.04
N GLY A 310 4.85 -8.11 -8.87
CA GLY A 310 5.27 -9.23 -8.02
C GLY A 310 5.12 -10.58 -8.71
N ALA A 311 3.98 -10.82 -9.36
CA ALA A 311 3.75 -12.03 -10.15
C ALA A 311 4.77 -12.16 -11.30
N ILE A 312 5.02 -11.07 -12.04
CA ILE A 312 5.95 -11.06 -13.18
C ILE A 312 7.40 -11.24 -12.74
N ALA A 313 7.81 -10.52 -11.70
CA ALA A 313 9.15 -10.64 -11.13
C ALA A 313 9.41 -12.05 -10.61
N PHE A 314 8.41 -12.69 -10.00
CA PHE A 314 8.52 -14.08 -9.58
C PHE A 314 8.67 -15.02 -10.78
N HIS A 315 7.83 -14.90 -11.81
CA HIS A 315 7.97 -15.68 -13.04
C HIS A 315 9.35 -15.51 -13.71
N PHE A 316 9.85 -14.27 -13.80
CA PHE A 316 11.11 -13.96 -14.48
C PHE A 316 12.36 -14.32 -13.68
N PHE A 317 12.35 -14.10 -12.37
CA PHE A 317 13.57 -14.06 -11.57
C PHE A 317 13.53 -14.93 -10.32
N ALA A 318 12.39 -15.58 -10.01
CA ALA A 318 12.35 -16.47 -8.85
C ALA A 318 13.15 -17.76 -9.12
N PRO A 319 14.10 -18.09 -8.25
CA PRO A 319 14.79 -19.38 -8.24
C PRO A 319 13.79 -20.51 -7.99
N GLY A 320 14.03 -21.70 -8.57
CA GLY A 320 13.03 -22.78 -8.62
C GLY A 320 12.42 -23.16 -7.25
N GLN A 321 13.24 -23.16 -6.20
CA GLN A 321 12.84 -23.54 -4.83
C GLN A 321 12.40 -22.36 -3.94
N LYS A 322 12.56 -21.10 -4.38
CA LYS A 322 12.29 -19.94 -3.52
C LYS A 322 10.78 -19.77 -3.31
N ASN A 323 10.39 -19.60 -2.05
CA ASN A 323 8.99 -19.34 -1.69
C ASN A 323 8.55 -17.94 -2.18
N PRO A 324 7.37 -17.79 -2.83
CA PRO A 324 6.89 -16.51 -3.35
C PRO A 324 6.82 -15.39 -2.30
N GLN A 325 6.41 -15.72 -1.08
CA GLN A 325 6.30 -14.77 0.01
C GLN A 325 7.67 -14.24 0.45
N ARG A 326 8.67 -15.12 0.57
CA ARG A 326 10.04 -14.72 0.88
C ARG A 326 10.67 -13.89 -0.23
N PHE A 327 10.48 -14.31 -1.47
CA PHE A 327 10.97 -13.59 -2.65
C PHE A 327 10.43 -12.16 -2.70
N LEU A 328 9.12 -11.98 -2.57
CA LEU A 328 8.51 -10.65 -2.62
C LEU A 328 8.82 -9.81 -1.37
N GLN A 329 8.98 -10.41 -0.19
CA GLN A 329 9.32 -9.65 1.01
C GLN A 329 10.62 -8.87 0.89
N HIS A 330 11.65 -9.53 0.36
CA HIS A 330 12.96 -8.92 0.13
C HIS A 330 12.83 -7.76 -0.86
N TYR A 331 12.39 -8.03 -2.10
CA TYR A 331 12.35 -7.00 -3.13
C TYR A 331 11.29 -5.91 -2.92
N LEU A 332 10.25 -6.14 -2.10
CA LEU A 332 9.27 -5.10 -1.74
C LEU A 332 9.69 -4.29 -0.49
N GLY A 333 10.80 -4.63 0.17
CA GLY A 333 11.31 -3.94 1.34
C GLY A 333 10.45 -4.13 2.60
N HIS A 334 9.88 -5.33 2.78
CA HIS A 334 9.11 -5.68 3.98
C HIS A 334 9.96 -6.29 5.10
N VAL A 335 11.19 -6.72 4.79
CA VAL A 335 12.18 -7.24 5.74
C VAL A 335 13.51 -6.58 5.40
N SER A 336 14.25 -6.10 6.40
CA SER A 336 15.64 -5.65 6.21
C SER A 336 16.54 -6.90 6.18
N ASP A 337 17.52 -6.93 5.27
CA ASP A 337 18.28 -8.09 4.76
C ASP A 337 19.04 -8.98 5.77
N THR A 338 18.82 -8.90 7.07
CA THR A 338 19.73 -9.49 8.05
C THR A 338 19.18 -10.66 8.86
N VAL A 339 17.96 -11.15 8.60
CA VAL A 339 17.39 -12.17 9.47
C VAL A 339 16.67 -13.26 8.67
N GLN A 340 17.40 -14.32 8.32
CA GLN A 340 16.84 -15.57 7.78
C GLN A 340 15.78 -16.18 8.72
N SER A 341 15.84 -15.85 10.02
CA SER A 341 14.85 -16.20 11.04
C SER A 341 13.67 -15.23 11.17
N ALA A 342 13.60 -14.15 10.38
CA ALA A 342 12.47 -13.21 10.45
C ALA A 342 11.18 -13.93 10.04
N ALA A 343 10.10 -13.71 10.78
CA ALA A 343 8.79 -14.20 10.40
C ALA A 343 8.38 -13.60 9.04
N ASN A 344 7.57 -14.34 8.28
CA ASN A 344 6.99 -13.81 7.06
C ASN A 344 6.14 -12.56 7.39
N ALA A 345 6.49 -11.42 6.81
CA ALA A 345 5.67 -10.21 6.82
C ALA A 345 4.28 -10.50 6.22
N SER A 346 3.26 -10.45 7.08
CA SER A 346 1.85 -10.71 6.75
C SER A 346 1.33 -9.82 5.62
N VAL A 347 1.85 -8.59 5.50
CA VAL A 347 1.49 -7.63 4.45
C VAL A 347 1.80 -8.12 3.03
N THR A 348 2.68 -9.12 2.89
CA THR A 348 3.06 -9.65 1.58
C THR A 348 1.93 -10.45 0.94
N GLY A 349 0.97 -10.95 1.74
CA GLY A 349 -0.22 -11.60 1.22
C GLY A 349 -1.01 -10.72 0.23
N HIS A 350 -0.93 -9.40 0.37
CA HIS A 350 -1.65 -8.46 -0.50
C HIS A 350 -1.09 -8.31 -1.92
N TYR A 351 -0.11 -9.12 -2.33
CA TYR A 351 0.50 -9.06 -3.66
C TYR A 351 0.28 -10.31 -4.51
N PHE A 352 -0.37 -11.35 -3.99
CA PHE A 352 -0.65 -12.61 -4.70
C PHE A 352 -2.06 -12.62 -5.29
N HIS A 353 -2.37 -11.69 -6.20
CA HIS A 353 -3.73 -11.52 -6.73
C HIS A 353 -3.86 -11.80 -8.23
N TYR A 354 -2.78 -12.20 -8.90
CA TYR A 354 -2.75 -12.37 -10.34
C TYR A 354 -2.09 -13.69 -10.75
N ARG A 355 -2.64 -14.32 -11.80
CA ARG A 355 -2.00 -15.40 -12.58
C ARG A 355 -1.60 -14.85 -13.94
N LEU A 356 -0.44 -15.29 -14.40
CA LEU A 356 0.09 -14.85 -15.70
C LEU A 356 -0.25 -15.88 -16.76
N TRP A 357 -0.69 -15.40 -17.90
CA TRP A 357 -1.01 -16.20 -19.08
C TRP A 357 -0.19 -15.72 -20.27
N ARG A 358 0.05 -16.64 -21.20
CA ARG A 358 0.58 -16.34 -22.53
C ARG A 358 -0.10 -17.28 -23.52
N GLU A 359 -0.78 -16.70 -24.50
CA GLU A 359 -1.40 -17.45 -25.60
C GLU A 359 -2.35 -18.55 -25.08
N GLY A 360 -3.14 -18.24 -24.05
CA GLY A 360 -4.10 -19.19 -23.47
C GLY A 360 -3.45 -20.32 -22.66
N LYS A 361 -2.19 -20.18 -22.23
CA LYS A 361 -1.55 -21.07 -21.26
C LYS A 361 -1.06 -20.32 -20.03
N GLU A 362 -1.33 -20.88 -18.86
CA GLU A 362 -0.80 -20.35 -17.60
C GLU A 362 0.73 -20.48 -17.55
N LEU A 363 1.39 -19.42 -17.11
CA LEU A 363 2.83 -19.35 -16.93
C LEU A 363 3.21 -19.78 -15.51
N THR A 364 3.55 -21.06 -15.35
CA THR A 364 3.94 -21.65 -14.05
C THR A 364 5.45 -21.75 -13.85
N ALA A 365 6.23 -21.59 -14.92
CA ALA A 365 7.69 -21.59 -14.86
C ALA A 365 8.20 -20.42 -14.00
N LYS A 366 9.37 -20.61 -13.38
CA LYS A 366 10.03 -19.61 -12.53
C LYS A 366 11.44 -19.35 -13.03
N GLY A 367 11.94 -18.14 -12.81
CA GLY A 367 13.33 -17.81 -13.10
C GLY A 367 13.68 -17.82 -14.58
N VAL A 368 12.69 -17.64 -15.48
CA VAL A 368 12.89 -17.81 -16.93
C VAL A 368 13.92 -16.83 -17.53
N LYS A 369 14.24 -15.74 -16.83
CA LYS A 369 15.29 -14.79 -17.23
C LYS A 369 16.65 -15.04 -16.56
N LEU A 370 16.74 -15.88 -15.52
CA LEU A 370 17.98 -16.13 -14.78
C LEU A 370 19.07 -16.75 -15.69
N ALA A 371 18.70 -17.68 -16.57
CA ALA A 371 19.65 -18.32 -17.47
C ALA A 371 20.41 -17.33 -18.38
N ALA A 372 19.76 -16.23 -18.77
CA ALA A 372 20.37 -15.21 -19.63
C ALA A 372 20.97 -14.02 -18.85
N ALA A 373 20.51 -13.79 -17.61
CA ALA A 373 20.89 -12.64 -16.79
C ALA A 373 22.01 -12.94 -15.79
N GLY A 374 22.22 -14.23 -15.46
CA GLY A 374 22.99 -14.65 -14.31
C GLY A 374 22.11 -14.88 -13.07
N VAL A 375 22.73 -15.41 -12.03
CA VAL A 375 22.10 -15.64 -10.72
C VAL A 375 22.05 -14.34 -9.94
N LEU A 376 21.00 -14.15 -9.13
CA LEU A 376 20.87 -12.95 -8.30
C LEU A 376 21.90 -12.97 -7.15
N PRO A 377 22.49 -11.82 -6.76
CA PRO A 377 23.58 -11.76 -5.77
C PRO A 377 23.22 -12.35 -4.40
N GLU A 378 21.96 -12.24 -3.99
CA GLU A 378 21.43 -12.80 -2.74
C GLU A 378 21.50 -14.34 -2.68
N GLU A 379 21.70 -15.00 -3.82
CA GLU A 379 21.89 -16.46 -3.91
C GLU A 379 23.35 -16.89 -4.04
N ALA A 380 24.28 -15.94 -4.19
CA ALA A 380 25.72 -16.21 -4.14
C ALA A 380 26.21 -16.33 -2.68
N ILE A 381 25.37 -16.86 -1.78
CA ILE A 381 25.80 -17.24 -0.44
C ILE A 381 26.75 -18.42 -0.62
N ASP A 382 28.03 -18.11 -0.40
CA ASP A 382 29.15 -19.03 -0.48
C ASP A 382 28.85 -20.31 0.33
N PRO A 383 28.86 -21.52 -0.27
CA PRO A 383 28.70 -22.77 0.48
C PRO A 383 29.77 -22.95 1.58
N SER A 384 30.82 -22.12 1.58
CA SER A 384 31.85 -22.08 2.61
C SER A 384 31.41 -21.49 3.96
N THR A 385 30.20 -20.92 4.07
CA THR A 385 29.69 -20.35 5.34
C THR A 385 28.86 -21.31 6.20
N VAL A 386 28.66 -22.57 5.77
CA VAL A 386 28.18 -23.65 6.65
C VAL A 386 29.37 -24.38 7.27
N ALA A 387 30.28 -23.63 7.91
CA ALA A 387 31.15 -24.23 8.91
C ALA A 387 30.28 -24.54 10.12
N VAL A 388 29.92 -25.82 10.25
CA VAL A 388 29.35 -26.39 11.47
C VAL A 388 30.33 -26.05 12.60
N VAL A 389 30.00 -25.02 13.40
CA VAL A 389 30.57 -24.87 14.74
C VAL A 389 29.96 -26.00 15.53
N VAL A 390 30.62 -27.15 15.53
CA VAL A 390 30.43 -28.19 16.55
C VAL A 390 30.97 -27.57 17.84
N PRO A 391 30.15 -27.33 18.87
CA PRO A 391 30.70 -26.94 20.15
C PRO A 391 31.43 -28.16 20.73
N GLU A 392 32.75 -28.12 20.67
CA GLU A 392 33.67 -28.94 21.44
C GLU A 392 33.57 -28.53 22.92
N SER A 393 32.47 -28.91 23.58
CA SER A 393 32.32 -28.85 25.04
C SER A 393 31.06 -29.60 25.47
N ALA A 394 31.12 -30.93 25.42
CA ALA A 394 30.16 -31.79 26.12
C ALA A 394 30.78 -33.16 26.50
N ALA A 395 32.10 -33.19 26.72
CA ALA A 395 32.82 -34.37 27.24
C ALA A 395 32.95 -34.37 28.78
N ALA A 396 32.24 -33.47 29.49
CA ALA A 396 32.46 -33.25 30.93
C ALA A 396 31.22 -33.39 31.83
N LEU A 397 30.11 -33.98 31.35
CA LEU A 397 28.91 -34.21 32.19
C LEU A 397 28.24 -35.57 31.93
N ALA A 398 29.03 -36.56 31.47
CA ALA A 398 28.63 -37.96 31.33
C ALA A 398 29.25 -38.84 32.44
N ALA A 399 29.34 -38.30 33.66
CA ALA A 399 29.93 -38.98 34.81
C ALA A 399 29.13 -38.73 36.09
N GLU A 400 27.82 -38.93 36.06
CA GLU A 400 27.03 -39.22 37.27
C GLU A 400 25.67 -39.79 36.84
N PHE A 401 25.30 -40.93 37.42
CA PHE A 401 24.08 -41.73 37.17
C PHE A 401 24.11 -42.75 36.02
N GLY A 402 25.00 -43.73 36.17
CA GLY A 402 24.61 -45.09 36.59
C GLY A 402 23.51 -45.83 35.82
N GLU A 403 23.97 -46.82 35.05
CA GLU A 403 23.26 -48.00 34.54
C GLU A 403 22.27 -48.65 35.53
N ALA A 404 21.09 -49.04 35.04
CA ALA A 404 20.53 -50.37 35.31
C ALA A 404 19.36 -50.74 34.36
N GLN A 405 19.67 -51.72 33.50
CA GLN A 405 18.86 -52.87 33.10
C GLN A 405 17.75 -52.80 32.04
N ALA A 406 17.90 -53.76 31.13
CA ALA A 406 17.07 -54.15 30.01
C ALA A 406 15.85 -55.00 30.44
N ALA A 407 14.74 -54.90 29.68
CA ALA A 407 14.25 -55.96 28.78
C ALA A 407 12.74 -55.81 28.47
N GLN A 408 12.36 -56.31 27.27
CA GLN A 408 11.02 -56.78 26.83
C GLN A 408 10.13 -55.83 25.99
N SER A 409 10.24 -56.03 24.67
CA SER A 409 9.21 -56.48 23.71
C SER A 409 7.74 -55.99 23.77
N ALA A 410 7.37 -55.31 22.67
CA ALA A 410 6.13 -55.46 21.86
C ALA A 410 4.81 -54.80 22.39
N PRO A 411 3.75 -54.64 21.55
CA PRO A 411 3.24 -53.31 21.21
C PRO A 411 1.74 -53.09 21.53
N ALA A 412 1.27 -51.87 21.21
CA ALA A 412 -0.11 -51.40 21.09
C ALA A 412 -0.72 -50.72 22.34
N ALA A 413 -1.14 -49.46 22.17
CA ALA A 413 -2.54 -49.03 22.22
C ALA A 413 -2.63 -47.51 22.34
N THR A 414 -3.46 -46.92 21.49
CA THR A 414 -3.91 -45.53 21.51
C THR A 414 -4.63 -45.21 22.83
N PRO A 415 -4.34 -44.09 23.52
CA PRO A 415 -5.17 -43.66 24.63
C PRO A 415 -6.25 -42.67 24.18
N THR A 416 -7.49 -43.10 24.39
CA THR A 416 -8.70 -42.28 24.53
C THR A 416 -8.54 -41.28 25.68
N PRO A 417 -8.96 -40.01 25.54
CA PRO A 417 -8.97 -39.06 26.65
C PRO A 417 -10.16 -39.29 27.60
N ALA A 418 -9.86 -39.21 28.89
CA ALA A 418 -10.81 -39.26 30.01
C ALA A 418 -11.61 -37.94 30.17
N PRO A 419 -12.73 -37.96 30.92
CA PRO A 419 -13.88 -37.09 30.72
C PRO A 419 -13.81 -35.78 31.52
N VAL A 420 -14.40 -34.73 30.96
CA VAL A 420 -14.76 -33.51 31.70
C VAL A 420 -16.18 -33.69 32.24
N PRO A 421 -16.43 -33.49 33.54
CA PRO A 421 -17.76 -33.59 34.12
C PRO A 421 -18.64 -32.39 33.70
N ALA A 422 -19.89 -32.73 33.40
CA ALA A 422 -20.99 -31.85 33.05
C ALA A 422 -21.89 -31.59 34.26
N GLU A 423 -22.38 -30.36 34.41
CA GLU A 423 -23.62 -29.93 35.11
C GLU A 423 -23.76 -28.42 34.83
N PHE A 424 -24.87 -27.78 34.43
CA PHE A 424 -26.24 -28.09 33.99
C PHE A 424 -26.60 -26.88 33.07
N ALA A 425 -27.10 -27.08 31.83
CA ALA A 425 -28.52 -26.98 31.43
C ALA A 425 -29.15 -25.58 31.61
N GLN A 426 -30.04 -25.03 30.79
CA GLN A 426 -30.76 -25.37 29.56
C GLN A 426 -31.58 -24.10 29.26
N SER A 427 -31.68 -23.65 28.01
CA SER A 427 -32.99 -23.32 27.40
C SER A 427 -32.81 -23.15 25.89
N ALA A 428 -33.59 -23.91 25.14
CA ALA A 428 -33.83 -23.72 23.72
C ALA A 428 -35.31 -23.38 23.56
N PRO A 429 -35.70 -22.56 22.57
CA PRO A 429 -37.02 -22.64 22.00
C PRO A 429 -37.01 -23.23 20.59
N ALA A 430 -38.13 -23.88 20.30
CA ALA A 430 -38.48 -24.73 19.17
C ALA A 430 -38.65 -23.95 17.83
N PRO A 431 -38.85 -24.66 16.70
CA PRO A 431 -38.76 -24.08 15.36
C PRO A 431 -40.10 -23.51 14.89
N LEU A 432 -40.06 -22.43 14.11
CA LEU A 432 -41.23 -21.90 13.40
C LEU A 432 -41.00 -21.92 11.88
N SER A 433 -41.71 -22.86 11.27
CA SER A 433 -42.54 -22.77 10.07
C SER A 433 -42.23 -21.74 8.99
N ALA A 434 -42.15 -22.28 7.77
CA ALA A 434 -42.18 -21.62 6.49
C ALA A 434 -43.31 -20.58 6.36
N ILE A 435 -42.96 -19.42 5.82
CA ILE A 435 -43.89 -18.44 5.28
C ILE A 435 -43.46 -18.18 3.82
N GLU A 436 -44.37 -18.48 2.90
CA GLU A 436 -44.30 -18.10 1.48
C GLU A 436 -44.33 -16.58 1.33
N PRO A 437 -43.53 -15.97 0.43
CA PRO A 437 -43.71 -14.57 0.08
C PRO A 437 -44.74 -14.43 -1.03
N THR A 438 -45.89 -13.86 -0.67
CA THR A 438 -46.89 -13.31 -1.58
C THR A 438 -46.30 -12.19 -2.42
N SER A 439 -46.62 -12.25 -3.71
CA SER A 439 -46.45 -11.23 -4.74
C SER A 439 -47.03 -9.86 -4.36
N ASN A 440 -46.30 -8.78 -4.63
CA ASN A 440 -46.92 -7.59 -5.21
C ASN A 440 -45.93 -6.77 -6.06
N PRO A 441 -46.42 -6.12 -7.14
CA PRO A 441 -45.61 -5.65 -8.25
C PRO A 441 -45.21 -4.18 -8.06
N ASN A 442 -44.04 -3.80 -8.58
CA ASN A 442 -43.74 -2.40 -8.89
C ASN A 442 -43.10 -2.34 -10.29
N PRO A 443 -43.64 -1.55 -11.22
CA PRO A 443 -43.31 -1.65 -12.63
C PRO A 443 -41.96 -0.98 -12.94
N SER A 444 -41.15 -1.67 -13.73
CA SER A 444 -39.95 -1.11 -14.35
C SER A 444 -40.33 -0.09 -15.43
N PRO A 445 -39.61 1.04 -15.53
CA PRO A 445 -39.82 2.00 -16.61
C PRO A 445 -39.23 1.46 -17.92
N GLN A 446 -40.04 1.49 -18.99
CA GLN A 446 -39.62 1.15 -20.34
C GLN A 446 -38.62 2.18 -20.89
N PRO A 447 -37.60 1.76 -21.66
CA PRO A 447 -36.74 2.68 -22.39
C PRO A 447 -37.46 3.19 -23.66
N LEU A 448 -37.53 4.51 -23.79
CA LEU A 448 -37.97 5.21 -25.00
C LEU A 448 -37.04 4.89 -26.18
N VAL A 449 -37.63 4.31 -27.22
CA VAL A 449 -37.04 4.14 -28.55
C VAL A 449 -37.11 5.48 -29.29
N PRO A 450 -36.00 6.06 -29.76
CA PRO A 450 -36.07 7.14 -30.72
C PRO A 450 -36.23 6.58 -32.14
N SER A 451 -37.32 7.01 -32.76
CA SER A 451 -37.70 6.84 -34.15
C SER A 451 -36.64 7.34 -35.14
N HIS A 452 -36.32 6.49 -36.12
CA HIS A 452 -35.61 6.85 -37.35
C HIS A 452 -36.37 7.90 -38.17
N PRO A 453 -35.66 8.84 -38.81
CA PRO A 453 -36.04 9.36 -40.11
C PRO A 453 -35.16 8.79 -41.23
N THR A 454 -35.84 8.53 -42.33
CA THR A 454 -35.41 7.99 -43.61
C THR A 454 -34.44 8.89 -44.39
N ALA A 455 -33.48 8.21 -45.04
CA ALA A 455 -32.83 8.47 -46.33
C ALA A 455 -32.76 9.91 -46.89
N SER A 456 -31.51 10.36 -47.12
CA SER A 456 -31.16 11.19 -48.27
C SER A 456 -29.78 10.75 -48.78
N SER A 457 -29.76 10.44 -50.07
CA SER A 457 -28.63 10.06 -50.91
C SER A 457 -27.71 11.25 -51.23
N ASP A 458 -26.53 10.90 -51.75
CA ASP A 458 -25.66 11.67 -52.65
C ASP A 458 -24.32 12.26 -52.11
N PRO A 459 -23.28 12.32 -52.98
CA PRO A 459 -22.04 11.56 -52.74
C PRO A 459 -20.79 12.41 -52.44
N PHE A 460 -19.75 11.68 -52.00
CA PHE A 460 -18.35 12.07 -51.89
C PHE A 460 -17.80 12.95 -53.03
N PRO A 461 -16.82 13.81 -52.72
CA PRO A 461 -15.66 13.97 -53.58
C PRO A 461 -14.39 13.44 -52.92
N SER A 462 -13.72 12.56 -53.66
CA SER A 462 -12.37 12.08 -53.43
C SER A 462 -11.37 13.23 -53.46
N ILE A 463 -10.48 13.31 -52.47
CA ILE A 463 -9.24 14.09 -52.55
C ILE A 463 -8.07 13.15 -52.30
N SER A 464 -7.44 12.74 -53.40
CA SER A 464 -6.08 12.22 -53.44
C SER A 464 -5.11 13.37 -53.21
N ILE A 465 -4.20 13.25 -52.24
CA ILE A 465 -2.95 14.01 -52.24
C ILE A 465 -1.80 13.02 -52.07
N ALA A 466 -1.13 12.79 -53.19
CA ALA A 466 0.16 12.15 -53.26
C ALA A 466 1.28 13.11 -52.80
N SER A 467 2.18 12.56 -52.01
CA SER A 467 3.65 12.64 -52.15
C SER A 467 4.27 13.99 -52.54
N LYS A 468 5.00 14.62 -51.61
CA LYS A 468 6.22 15.39 -51.92
C LYS A 468 7.19 15.37 -50.73
N LEU A 469 8.17 14.47 -50.83
CA LEU A 469 9.43 14.50 -50.07
C LEU A 469 10.28 15.69 -50.56
N PRO A 470 10.92 16.46 -49.67
CA PRO A 470 12.04 17.32 -50.05
C PRO A 470 13.38 16.55 -50.05
N PRO A 471 14.35 16.95 -50.89
CA PRO A 471 15.61 16.24 -51.12
C PRO A 471 16.66 16.46 -50.01
N PRO A 472 17.73 15.65 -49.96
CA PRO A 472 18.77 15.75 -48.95
C PRO A 472 19.75 16.90 -49.25
N SER A 473 19.92 17.83 -48.32
CA SER A 473 20.98 18.84 -48.39
C SER A 473 22.26 18.35 -47.72
N SER A 474 23.34 18.38 -48.49
CA SER A 474 24.71 18.03 -48.16
C SER A 474 25.46 19.07 -47.32
N ARG A 475 26.32 18.56 -46.40
CA ARG A 475 27.66 19.04 -45.97
C ARG A 475 27.90 20.51 -45.58
N SER A 476 28.29 20.71 -44.31
CA SER A 476 29.43 21.55 -43.85
C SER A 476 29.70 21.21 -42.38
N ARG A 477 30.76 20.46 -42.00
CA ARG A 477 32.17 20.83 -41.69
C ARG A 477 32.39 21.83 -40.54
N PHE A 478 33.13 21.33 -39.54
CA PHE A 478 33.94 21.99 -38.49
C PHE A 478 33.25 22.76 -37.35
N ALA A 479 33.36 22.25 -36.12
CA ALA A 479 34.39 22.67 -35.15
C ALA A 479 34.21 21.94 -33.80
N SER A 480 35.27 21.27 -33.33
CA SER A 480 35.38 20.74 -31.97
C SER A 480 35.58 21.86 -30.95
N PRO A 481 34.98 21.79 -29.76
CA PRO A 481 35.50 22.47 -28.59
C PRO A 481 36.29 21.53 -27.69
N LYS A 482 37.43 22.05 -27.25
CA LYS A 482 38.45 21.42 -26.41
C LYS A 482 37.91 21.06 -25.03
N ALA A 483 38.36 19.90 -24.55
CA ALA A 483 38.34 19.53 -23.15
C ALA A 483 39.06 20.58 -22.30
N THR A 484 38.41 21.06 -21.24
CA THR A 484 39.05 21.78 -20.15
C THR A 484 38.95 20.92 -18.90
N ALA A 485 40.09 20.39 -18.48
CA ALA A 485 40.27 19.72 -17.21
C ALA A 485 40.33 20.76 -16.09
N THR A 486 39.45 20.67 -15.10
CA THR A 486 39.53 21.48 -13.89
C THR A 486 40.07 20.62 -12.75
N LYS A 487 41.31 20.93 -12.35
CA LYS A 487 41.97 20.47 -11.12
C LYS A 487 41.12 20.83 -9.90
N TRP A 488 40.81 19.84 -9.07
CA TRP A 488 40.41 20.08 -7.68
C TRP A 488 41.65 20.17 -6.81
N HIS A 489 41.79 21.28 -6.08
CA HIS A 489 42.78 21.44 -5.01
C HIS A 489 42.22 20.85 -3.72
N SER A 490 43.08 20.07 -3.07
CA SER A 490 43.01 19.73 -1.65
C SER A 490 43.26 20.98 -0.81
N THR A 491 42.45 21.19 0.22
CA THR A 491 42.90 21.92 1.41
C THR A 491 42.25 21.34 2.66
N ASN A 492 43.12 20.97 3.59
CA ASN A 492 42.84 20.66 4.98
C ASN A 492 42.16 21.84 5.69
N CYS A 493 41.16 21.54 6.52
CA CYS A 493 41.01 21.99 7.91
C CYS A 493 39.87 21.21 8.58
#